data_AF-A0A9E4IRP4-F1
#
_entry.id   AF-A0A9E4IRP4-F1
#
_cell.length_a   1.000
_cell.length_b   1.000
_cell.length_c   1.000
_cell.angle_alpha   90.00
_cell.angle_beta   90.00
_cell.angle_gamma   90.00
#
_symmetry.space_group_name_H-M   'P 1'
#
loop_
_entity.id
_entity.type
_entity.pdbx_description
1 polymer ?
#
loop_
_entity_poly.entity_id
_entity_poly.type
_entity_poly.pdbx_seq_one_letter_code
_entity_poly.pdbx_strand_id
1 'polypeptide(L)'
;MGEEGITLVDTKLPGWGQALMDRIRTVSDKPVTTIINTHTHGDHVGSNAFFPESVQIVVHENTEANMGRLGMFEGATAHGMPDTTYTDNLTLGSGADRIEL
;
A
#
# COMPACT_ATOMS: atom_id res chain seq x y z
N MET A 1 11.54 1.51 10.52
CA MET A 1 10.92 1.78 9.19
C MET A 1 11.88 2.14 8.04
N GLY A 2 13.13 2.57 8.26
CA GLY A 2 14.14 2.67 7.17
C GLY A 2 15.08 1.47 7.02
N GLU A 3 15.36 0.81 8.13
CA GLU A 3 16.30 -0.32 8.15
C GLU A 3 15.61 -1.69 8.02
N GLU A 4 14.29 -1.76 8.25
CA GLU A 4 13.55 -3.03 8.47
C GLU A 4 12.72 -3.49 7.26
N GLY A 5 12.48 -2.65 6.26
CA GLY A 5 11.60 -3.00 5.12
C GLY A 5 11.55 -1.93 4.03
N ILE A 6 10.77 -2.21 2.98
CA ILE A 6 10.48 -1.31 1.86
C ILE A 6 9.08 -0.74 2.05
N THR A 7 8.98 0.59 1.99
CA THR A 7 7.72 1.31 1.79
C THR A 7 7.48 1.48 0.29
N LEU A 8 6.40 0.90 -0.21
CA LEU A 8 5.96 1.01 -1.60
C LEU A 8 4.88 2.09 -1.72
N VAL A 9 4.97 2.94 -2.74
CA VAL A 9 3.90 3.90 -3.07
C VAL A 9 3.14 3.37 -4.27
N ASP A 10 1.86 3.06 -4.06
CA ASP A 10 0.92 2.45 -5.02
C ASP A 10 1.31 1.05 -5.55
N THR A 11 0.33 0.29 -6.02
CA THR A 11 0.48 -1.14 -6.39
C THR A 11 0.07 -1.47 -7.82
N LYS A 12 -0.06 -0.47 -8.71
CA LYS A 12 -0.46 -0.68 -10.11
C LYS A 12 -1.86 -1.31 -10.24
N LEU A 13 -2.21 -1.70 -11.46
CA LEU A 13 -3.45 -2.39 -11.80
C LEU A 13 -3.49 -3.81 -11.21
N PRO A 14 -4.66 -4.47 -11.13
CA PRO A 14 -4.74 -5.89 -10.74
C PRO A 14 -3.85 -6.79 -11.60
N GLY A 15 -3.18 -7.75 -10.95
CA GLY A 15 -2.29 -8.72 -11.59
C GLY A 15 -0.83 -8.27 -11.75
N TRP A 16 -0.48 -7.05 -11.32
CA TRP A 16 0.88 -6.52 -11.43
C TRP A 16 1.80 -6.83 -10.24
N GLY A 17 1.26 -7.36 -9.15
CA GLY A 17 2.02 -7.59 -7.92
C GLY A 17 3.31 -8.41 -8.10
N GLN A 18 3.30 -9.48 -8.90
CA GLN A 18 4.51 -10.25 -9.17
C GLN A 18 5.54 -9.42 -9.96
N ALA A 19 5.12 -8.71 -11.01
CA ALA A 19 6.01 -7.87 -11.81
C ALA A 19 6.61 -6.72 -10.97
N LEU A 20 5.83 -6.17 -10.02
CA LEU A 20 6.34 -5.22 -9.04
C LEU A 20 7.42 -5.85 -8.17
N MET A 21 7.16 -7.03 -7.58
CA MET A 21 8.13 -7.72 -6.75
C MET A 21 9.41 -8.10 -7.51
N ASP A 22 9.28 -8.57 -8.75
CA ASP A 22 10.43 -8.89 -9.61
C ASP A 22 11.30 -7.65 -9.79
N ARG A 23 10.69 -6.48 -10.03
CA ARG A 23 11.45 -5.22 -10.17
C ARG A 23 12.05 -4.76 -8.85
N ILE A 24 11.31 -4.82 -7.75
CA ILE A 24 11.78 -4.46 -6.41
C ILE A 24 13.02 -5.29 -6.04
N ARG A 25 13.02 -6.59 -6.36
CA ARG A 25 14.16 -7.48 -6.11
C ARG A 25 15.44 -7.12 -6.87
N THR A 26 15.33 -6.34 -7.96
CA THR A 26 16.53 -5.84 -8.66
C THR A 26 17.23 -4.69 -7.93
N VAL A 27 16.59 -4.08 -6.93
CA VAL A 27 17.13 -2.92 -6.20
C VAL A 27 17.32 -3.19 -4.70
N SER A 28 16.60 -4.15 -4.11
CA SER A 28 16.69 -4.48 -2.69
C SER A 28 16.16 -5.88 -2.39
N ASP A 29 16.78 -6.55 -1.42
CA ASP A 29 16.32 -7.83 -0.88
C ASP A 29 15.42 -7.71 0.36
N LYS A 30 15.23 -6.49 0.86
CA LYS A 30 14.35 -6.22 2.01
C LYS A 30 12.90 -6.58 1.68
N PRO A 31 12.11 -7.07 2.65
CA PRO A 31 10.68 -7.30 2.43
C PRO A 31 9.94 -5.97 2.22
N VAL A 32 8.86 -5.97 1.44
CA VAL A 32 7.88 -4.88 1.48
C VAL A 32 7.11 -5.01 2.78
N THR A 33 7.05 -3.94 3.56
CA THR A 33 6.39 -3.92 4.89
C THR A 33 5.25 -2.92 4.94
N THR A 34 5.26 -1.93 4.04
CA THR A 34 4.28 -0.86 4.03
C THR A 34 3.93 -0.50 2.59
N ILE A 35 2.64 -0.32 2.32
CA ILE A 35 2.11 0.30 1.11
C ILE A 35 1.45 1.61 1.51
N ILE A 36 1.74 2.67 0.77
CA ILE A 36 1.01 3.93 0.84
C ILE A 36 0.24 4.07 -0.47
N ASN A 37 -1.08 4.08 -0.43
CA ASN A 37 -1.85 4.41 -1.64
C ASN A 37 -2.14 5.91 -1.67
N THR A 38 -1.79 6.54 -2.79
CA THR A 38 -1.99 7.98 -2.99
C THR A 38 -3.47 8.34 -3.08
N HIS A 39 -4.25 7.54 -3.81
CA HIS A 39 -5.69 7.67 -3.95
C HIS A 39 -6.33 6.39 -4.51
N THR A 40 -7.66 6.39 -4.60
CA THR A 40 -8.48 5.19 -4.83
C THR A 40 -8.48 4.62 -6.26
N HIS A 41 -7.89 5.27 -7.26
CA HIS A 41 -8.01 4.79 -8.64
C HIS A 41 -7.42 3.39 -8.80
N GLY A 42 -8.03 2.55 -9.64
CA GLY A 42 -7.72 1.13 -9.74
C GLY A 42 -6.28 0.82 -10.18
N ASP A 43 -5.60 1.77 -10.84
CA ASP A 43 -4.19 1.69 -11.18
C ASP A 43 -3.24 2.08 -10.04
N HIS A 44 -3.77 2.48 -8.89
CA HIS A 44 -3.02 2.79 -7.67
C HIS A 44 -3.19 1.74 -6.58
N VAL A 45 -4.36 1.10 -6.50
CA VAL A 45 -4.72 0.13 -5.45
C VAL A 45 -4.86 -1.31 -5.96
N GLY A 46 -4.77 -1.50 -7.27
CA GLY A 46 -5.24 -2.71 -7.95
C GLY A 46 -4.51 -4.00 -7.58
N SER A 47 -3.24 -3.95 -7.17
CA SER A 47 -2.53 -5.13 -6.67
C SER A 47 -2.28 -5.12 -5.17
N ASN A 48 -3.02 -4.35 -4.38
CA ASN A 48 -2.90 -4.40 -2.91
C ASN A 48 -3.06 -5.84 -2.38
N ALA A 49 -4.07 -6.56 -2.88
CA ALA A 49 -4.38 -7.93 -2.47
C ALA A 49 -3.30 -8.98 -2.84
N PHE A 50 -2.28 -8.61 -3.64
CA PHE A 50 -1.16 -9.50 -3.94
C PHE A 50 -0.19 -9.62 -2.76
N PHE A 51 -0.02 -8.54 -2.00
CA PHE A 51 0.90 -8.50 -0.86
C PHE A 51 0.29 -9.27 0.32
N PRO A 52 1.08 -9.90 1.20
CA PRO A 52 0.52 -10.63 2.34
C PRO A 52 -0.11 -9.68 3.37
N GLU A 53 -1.04 -10.17 4.18
CA GLU A 53 -1.71 -9.42 5.27
C GLU A 53 -0.74 -8.81 6.30
N SER A 54 0.52 -9.26 6.34
CA SER A 54 1.56 -8.65 7.17
C SER A 54 2.06 -7.30 6.64
N VAL A 55 1.70 -6.90 5.43
CA VAL A 55 2.06 -5.60 4.83
C VAL A 55 1.02 -4.58 5.21
N GLN A 56 1.43 -3.53 5.91
CA GLN A 56 0.55 -2.45 6.34
C GLN A 56 0.16 -1.58 5.14
N ILE A 57 -1.14 -1.36 4.92
CA ILE A 57 -1.66 -0.44 3.91
C ILE A 57 -2.14 0.85 4.58
N VAL A 58 -1.54 1.97 4.19
CA VAL A 58 -1.80 3.31 4.75
C VAL A 58 -2.42 4.20 3.68
N VAL A 59 -3.57 4.82 4.00
CA VAL A 59 -4.26 5.75 3.08
C VAL A 59 -4.92 6.92 3.83
N HIS A 60 -5.31 7.98 3.13
CA HIS A 60 -6.20 8.99 3.71
C HIS A 60 -7.64 8.43 3.87
N GLU A 61 -8.39 8.82 4.92
CA GLU A 61 -9.79 8.39 5.14
C GLU A 61 -10.71 8.53 3.90
N ASN A 62 -10.51 9.56 3.06
CA ASN A 62 -11.28 9.74 1.85
C ASN A 62 -10.97 8.66 0.80
N THR A 63 -9.72 8.21 0.74
CA THR A 63 -9.31 7.10 -0.11
C THR A 63 -9.93 5.80 0.37
N GLU A 64 -9.91 5.51 1.68
CA GLU A 64 -10.58 4.35 2.26
C GLU A 64 -12.08 4.33 1.91
N ALA A 65 -12.78 5.44 2.14
CA ALA A 65 -14.20 5.57 1.87
C ALA A 65 -14.55 5.33 0.39
N ASN A 66 -13.66 5.70 -0.54
CA ASN A 66 -13.85 5.46 -1.97
C ASN A 66 -13.42 4.05 -2.39
N MET A 67 -12.39 3.47 -1.78
CA MET A 67 -12.00 2.08 -2.03
C MET A 67 -13.13 1.11 -1.66
N GLY A 68 -13.85 1.37 -0.55
CA GLY A 68 -15.02 0.59 -0.15
C GLY A 68 -16.21 0.63 -1.12
N ARG A 69 -16.15 1.47 -2.17
CA ARG A 69 -17.14 1.54 -3.26
C ARG A 69 -16.68 0.84 -4.54
N LEU A 70 -15.47 0.28 -4.55
CA LEU A 70 -14.95 -0.49 -5.68
C LEU A 70 -15.31 -1.96 -5.50
N GLY A 71 -15.93 -2.56 -6.52
CA GLY A 71 -16.32 -3.97 -6.50
C GLY A 71 -15.17 -4.96 -6.25
N MET A 72 -13.91 -4.54 -6.45
CA MET A 72 -12.73 -5.38 -6.16
C MET A 72 -12.44 -5.55 -4.66
N PHE A 73 -12.99 -4.68 -3.82
CA PHE A 73 -12.84 -4.72 -2.35
C PHE A 73 -14.16 -5.11 -1.65
N GLU A 74 -15.14 -5.64 -2.39
CA GLU A 74 -16.39 -6.13 -1.82
C GLU A 74 -16.26 -7.60 -1.37
N GLY A 75 -16.89 -7.93 -0.24
CA GLY A 75 -17.03 -9.32 0.24
C GLY A 75 -16.11 -9.69 1.41
N ALA A 76 -16.43 -10.81 2.07
CA ALA A 76 -15.77 -11.24 3.32
C ALA A 76 -14.30 -11.67 3.16
N THR A 77 -13.80 -11.76 1.94
CA THR A 77 -12.41 -12.13 1.60
C THR A 77 -11.65 -10.99 0.94
N ALA A 78 -12.19 -9.77 0.97
CA ALA A 78 -11.57 -8.59 0.37
C ALA A 78 -10.30 -8.22 1.15
N HIS A 79 -9.17 -8.73 0.67
CA HIS A 79 -7.84 -8.32 1.11
C HIS A 79 -7.38 -7.07 0.34
N GLY A 80 -6.51 -6.26 0.94
CA GLY A 80 -5.95 -5.08 0.31
C GLY A 80 -6.67 -3.76 0.62
N MET A 81 -7.67 -3.79 1.52
CA MET A 81 -8.21 -2.59 2.16
C MET A 81 -7.19 -2.01 3.17
N PRO A 82 -7.28 -0.72 3.51
CA PRO A 82 -6.33 -0.07 4.41
C PRO A 82 -6.37 -0.62 5.84
N ASP A 83 -5.19 -0.72 6.46
CA ASP A 83 -5.02 -1.04 7.89
C ASP A 83 -4.93 0.22 8.75
N THR A 84 -4.51 1.34 8.15
CA THR A 84 -4.29 2.60 8.84
C THR A 84 -4.78 3.74 7.97
N THR A 85 -5.57 4.63 8.57
CA THR A 85 -6.01 5.85 7.92
C THR A 85 -5.51 7.10 8.63
N TYR A 86 -5.42 8.19 7.86
CA TYR A 86 -5.14 9.53 8.36
C TYR A 86 -6.10 10.56 7.76
N THR A 87 -6.22 11.71 8.42
CA THR A 87 -7.09 12.82 8.00
C THR A 87 -6.28 14.03 7.54
N ASP A 88 -5.52 14.64 8.44
CA ASP A 88 -4.78 15.87 8.14
C ASP A 88 -3.31 15.59 7.83
N ASN A 89 -2.61 14.94 8.77
CA ASN A 89 -1.21 14.59 8.61
C ASN A 89 -0.89 13.27 9.32
N LEU A 90 0.04 12.50 8.79
CA LEU A 90 0.65 11.35 9.43
C LEU A 90 2.16 11.30 9.14
N THR A 91 2.96 11.22 10.20
CA THR A 91 4.40 10.96 10.06
C THR A 91 4.67 9.46 10.16
N LEU A 92 5.33 8.91 9.14
CA LEU A 92 5.86 7.55 9.15
C LEU A 92 7.40 7.58 9.18
N GLY A 93 7.99 6.61 9.86
CA GLY A 93 9.44 6.50 9.98
C GLY A 93 10.10 7.66 10.72
N SER A 94 11.41 7.83 10.51
CA SER A 94 12.22 8.83 11.20
C SER A 94 13.54 9.09 10.46
N GLY A 95 14.23 10.18 10.80
CA GLY A 95 15.53 10.50 10.21
C GLY A 95 15.47 10.69 8.69
N ALA A 96 16.36 10.02 7.97
CA ALA A 96 16.43 10.06 6.50
C ALA A 96 15.25 9.34 5.82
N ASP A 97 14.56 8.45 6.55
CA ASP A 97 13.44 7.65 6.06
C ASP A 97 12.09 8.19 6.55
N ARG A 98 12.06 9.45 7.00
CA ARG A 98 10.85 10.14 7.44
C ARG A 98 9.96 10.48 6.25
N ILE A 99 8.68 10.11 6.34
CA ILE A 99 7.64 10.42 5.34
C ILE A 99 6.54 11.22 6.03
N GLU A 100 6.11 12.30 5.41
CA GLU A 100 4.93 13.08 5.82
C GLU A 100 3.82 12.84 4.81
N LEU A 101 2.67 12.41 5.30
CA LEU A 101 1.46 12.13 4.53
C LEU A 101 0.35 13.08 4.91
#